data_AF-A0A837KF87-F1
#
_entry.id   AF-A0A837KF87-F1
#
_cell.length_a   1.000
_cell.length_b   1.000
_cell.length_c   1.000
_cell.angle_alpha   90.00
_cell.angle_beta   90.00
_cell.angle_gamma   90.00
#
_symmetry.space_group_name_H-M   'P 1'
#
loop_
_entity.id
_entity.type
_entity.pdbx_description
1 polymer ?
#
loop_
_entity_poly.entity_id
_entity_poly.type
_entity_poly.pdbx_seq_one_letter_code
_entity_poly.pdbx_strand_id
1 'polypeptide(L)'
;MSEEIIVHPVAWPPAPIKTERLELRKSEARDRVALIDLFASPEVGTYVGGSRPREELEQALPEVPGQRFGFFVVDLNGTTIGMITLDRRGPERKGHIRPEGGEHELGYMFLPQAWGRGYATEACAAALDWFADAHPGEPGGALHPDRQ
;
A
#
# COMPACT_ATOMS: atom_id res chain seq x y z
N MET A 1 4.59 33.54 -16.72
CA MET A 1 5.40 33.41 -15.51
C MET A 1 4.83 32.23 -14.76
N SER A 2 5.61 31.16 -14.75
CA SER A 2 5.25 29.79 -14.45
C SER A 2 4.59 29.65 -13.07
N GLU A 3 3.40 29.05 -13.00
CA GLU A 3 2.85 28.55 -11.74
C GLU A 3 3.75 27.41 -11.26
N GLU A 4 4.51 27.71 -10.22
CA GLU A 4 5.30 26.74 -9.47
C GLU A 4 4.31 25.80 -8.79
N ILE A 5 4.22 24.55 -9.27
CA ILE A 5 3.43 23.51 -8.62
C ILE A 5 4.06 23.27 -7.25
N ILE A 6 3.48 23.87 -6.22
CA ILE A 6 3.83 23.59 -4.82
C ILE A 6 3.30 22.18 -4.55
N VAL A 7 4.16 21.18 -4.74
CA VAL A 7 3.97 19.85 -4.16
C VAL A 7 4.04 20.01 -2.65
N HIS A 8 2.88 20.11 -1.99
CA HIS A 8 2.83 20.03 -0.54
C HIS A 8 3.40 18.66 -0.13
N PRO A 9 4.48 18.60 0.66
CA PRO A 9 4.95 17.34 1.19
C PRO A 9 3.84 16.79 2.08
N VAL A 10 3.18 15.74 1.60
CA VAL A 10 2.18 15.01 2.38
C VAL A 10 2.87 14.54 3.64
N ALA A 11 2.42 15.05 4.79
CA ALA A 11 2.97 14.69 6.08
C ALA A 11 2.80 13.17 6.27
N TRP A 12 3.92 12.46 6.21
CA TRP A 12 3.96 11.03 6.52
C TRP A 12 4.53 10.83 7.93
N PRO A 13 3.90 9.99 8.77
CA PRO A 13 2.75 9.14 8.45
C PRO A 13 1.41 9.93 8.47
N PRO A 14 0.44 9.58 7.62
CA PRO A 14 -0.91 10.08 7.73
C PRO A 14 -1.54 9.56 9.03
N ALA A 15 -2.54 10.29 9.53
CA ALA A 15 -3.46 9.73 10.51
C ALA A 15 -4.03 8.40 9.96
N PRO A 16 -4.35 7.40 10.83
CA PRO A 16 -4.92 6.15 10.38
C PRO A 16 -6.16 6.37 9.49
N ILE A 17 -6.19 5.73 8.33
CA ILE A 17 -7.29 5.81 7.37
C ILE A 17 -8.29 4.74 7.77
N LYS A 18 -9.46 5.17 8.24
CA LYS A 18 -10.54 4.25 8.63
C LYS A 18 -11.46 4.00 7.46
N THR A 19 -11.82 2.74 7.27
CA THR A 19 -12.85 2.31 6.34
C THR A 19 -14.05 1.78 7.12
N GLU A 20 -14.99 1.10 6.44
CA GLU A 20 -16.11 0.45 7.11
C GLU A 20 -15.64 -0.62 8.10
N ARG A 21 -14.61 -1.40 7.73
CA ARG A 21 -14.16 -2.57 8.51
C ARG A 21 -12.69 -2.54 8.89
N LEU A 22 -11.87 -1.73 8.22
CA LEU A 22 -10.41 -1.77 8.29
C LEU A 22 -9.85 -0.45 8.79
N GLU A 23 -8.61 -0.53 9.27
CA GLU A 23 -7.77 0.63 9.53
C GLU A 23 -6.45 0.46 8.76
N LEU A 24 -6.15 1.41 7.88
CA LEU A 24 -4.86 1.50 7.19
C LEU A 24 -3.98 2.45 7.99
N ARG A 25 -2.90 1.92 8.55
CA ARG A 25 -2.04 2.65 9.49
C ARG A 25 -0.56 2.41 9.23
N LYS A 26 0.27 3.20 9.91
CA LYS A 26 1.71 2.95 9.97
C LYS A 26 1.95 1.58 10.64
N SER A 27 2.99 0.91 10.16
CA SER A 27 3.51 -0.29 10.80
C SER A 27 4.09 0.01 12.18
N GLU A 28 3.87 -0.92 13.10
CA GLU A 28 4.31 -0.95 14.49
C GLU A 28 5.04 -2.27 14.78
N ALA A 29 5.75 -2.35 15.91
CA ALA A 29 6.53 -3.56 16.26
C ALA A 29 5.68 -4.84 16.33
N ARG A 30 4.40 -4.72 16.74
CA ARG A 30 3.45 -5.85 16.80
C ARG A 30 3.15 -6.47 15.43
N ASP A 31 3.32 -5.72 14.35
CA ASP A 31 2.98 -6.17 13.00
C ASP A 31 4.05 -7.08 12.41
N ARG A 32 5.25 -7.09 13.00
CA ARG A 32 6.39 -7.82 12.49
C ARG A 32 6.09 -9.30 12.27
N VAL A 33 5.42 -9.94 13.24
CA VAL A 33 5.07 -11.37 13.15
C VAL A 33 4.14 -11.62 11.96
N ALA A 34 3.07 -10.83 11.83
CA ALA A 34 2.11 -10.97 10.75
C ALA A 34 2.75 -10.72 9.37
N LEU A 35 3.68 -9.76 9.26
CA LEU A 35 4.39 -9.53 8.00
C LEU A 35 5.38 -10.67 7.68
N ILE A 36 6.07 -11.24 8.67
CA ILE A 36 6.88 -12.45 8.45
C ILE A 36 6.00 -13.58 7.94
N ASP A 37 4.84 -13.84 8.57
CA ASP A 37 3.89 -14.86 8.14
C ASP A 37 3.43 -14.62 6.70
N LEU A 38 3.17 -13.36 6.34
CA LEU A 38 2.76 -12.94 5.01
C LEU A 38 3.82 -13.24 3.95
N PHE A 39 5.08 -12.83 4.18
CA PHE A 39 6.17 -13.06 3.24
C PHE A 39 6.65 -14.54 3.21
N ALA A 40 6.39 -15.30 4.27
CA ALA A 40 6.73 -16.72 4.35
C ALA A 40 5.66 -17.65 3.78
N SER A 41 4.41 -17.17 3.60
CA SER A 41 3.31 -17.99 3.09
C SER A 41 3.53 -18.41 1.63
N PRO A 42 3.59 -19.72 1.34
CA PRO A 42 3.66 -20.22 -0.03
C PRO A 42 2.40 -19.88 -0.85
N GLU A 43 1.23 -19.84 -0.20
CA GLU A 43 -0.02 -19.44 -0.88
C GLU A 43 0.06 -18.00 -1.37
N VAL A 44 0.53 -17.07 -0.52
CA VAL A 44 0.77 -15.68 -0.92
C VAL A 44 1.85 -15.62 -1.99
N GLY A 45 2.97 -16.33 -1.78
CA GLY A 45 4.11 -16.40 -2.69
C GLY A 45 3.76 -16.81 -4.12
N THR A 46 2.69 -17.60 -4.31
CA THR A 46 2.17 -18.00 -5.63
C THR A 46 1.82 -16.80 -6.53
N TYR A 47 1.46 -15.65 -5.93
CA TYR A 47 1.01 -14.46 -6.67
C TYR A 47 2.05 -13.33 -6.73
N VAL A 48 3.10 -13.37 -5.91
CA VAL A 48 4.05 -12.25 -5.72
C VAL A 48 5.51 -12.60 -6.03
N GLY A 49 5.75 -13.74 -6.69
CA GLY A 49 7.08 -14.16 -7.13
C GLY A 49 7.83 -15.07 -6.16
N GLY A 50 7.12 -15.68 -5.21
CA GLY A 50 7.65 -16.68 -4.28
C GLY A 50 7.59 -16.25 -2.81
N SER A 51 7.55 -17.24 -1.93
CA SER A 51 7.72 -17.06 -0.48
C SER A 51 9.19 -17.15 -0.10
N ARG A 52 9.57 -16.50 1.01
CA ARG A 52 10.93 -16.61 1.59
C ARG A 52 10.93 -17.49 2.85
N PRO A 53 12.03 -18.18 3.17
CA PRO A 53 12.15 -18.90 4.43
C PRO A 53 11.91 -17.99 5.63
N ARG A 54 11.16 -18.49 6.62
CA ARG A 54 10.81 -17.71 7.82
C ARG A 54 12.05 -17.19 8.56
N GLU A 55 13.05 -18.05 8.75
CA GLU A 55 14.29 -17.74 9.46
C GLU A 55 15.05 -16.58 8.80
N GLU A 56 15.06 -16.53 7.47
CA GLU A 56 15.67 -15.44 6.71
C GLU A 56 14.92 -14.12 6.94
N LEU A 57 13.59 -14.16 6.96
CA LEU A 57 12.75 -12.99 7.23
C LEU A 57 12.90 -12.50 8.67
N GLU A 58 13.00 -13.42 9.63
CA GLU A 58 13.23 -13.11 11.04
C GLU A 58 14.59 -12.44 11.28
N GLN A 59 15.59 -12.67 10.41
CA GLN A 59 16.87 -11.97 10.48
C GLN A 59 16.87 -10.66 9.69
N ALA A 60 16.20 -10.63 8.53
CA ALA A 60 16.25 -9.50 7.61
C ALA A 60 15.27 -8.37 7.93
N LEU A 61 14.08 -8.68 8.46
CA LEU A 61 13.08 -7.66 8.77
C LEU A 61 13.44 -6.94 10.08
N PRO A 62 13.45 -5.59 10.09
CA PRO A 62 13.69 -4.83 11.32
C PRO A 62 12.55 -5.05 12.32
N GLU A 63 12.74 -4.59 13.56
CA GLU A 63 11.73 -4.68 14.63
C GLU A 63 10.40 -4.04 14.21
N VAL A 64 10.48 -2.86 13.56
CA VAL A 64 9.33 -2.20 12.95
C VAL A 64 9.52 -2.20 11.42
N PRO A 65 8.94 -3.16 10.70
CA PRO A 65 9.03 -3.23 9.24
C PRO A 65 8.26 -2.10 8.55
N GLY A 66 8.58 -1.82 7.28
CA GLY A 66 7.77 -0.92 6.45
C GLY A 66 7.76 0.55 6.88
N GLN A 67 8.79 1.03 7.60
CA GLN A 67 8.92 2.44 7.99
C GLN A 67 9.33 3.34 6.82
N ARG A 68 8.46 3.46 5.82
CA ARG A 68 8.66 4.30 4.63
C ARG A 68 7.34 4.88 4.14
N PHE A 69 7.43 5.93 3.32
CA PHE A 69 6.27 6.48 2.63
C PHE A 69 5.56 5.42 1.78
N GLY A 70 4.23 5.47 1.78
CA GLY A 70 3.39 4.60 0.94
C GLY A 70 3.26 3.18 1.46
N PHE A 71 3.83 2.82 2.62
CA PHE A 71 3.63 1.51 3.23
C PHE A 71 2.56 1.59 4.31
N PHE A 72 1.50 0.81 4.17
CA PHE A 72 0.43 0.70 5.16
C PHE A 72 0.29 -0.73 5.63
N VAL A 73 0.08 -0.89 6.93
CA VAL A 73 -0.48 -2.11 7.51
C VAL A 73 -2.00 -2.02 7.41
N VAL A 74 -2.63 -3.13 7.01
CA VAL A 74 -4.09 -3.29 7.03
C VAL A 74 -4.48 -4.03 8.31
N ASP A 75 -5.14 -3.31 9.20
CA ASP A 75 -5.59 -3.78 10.49
C ASP A 75 -7.10 -4.05 10.46
N LEU A 76 -7.50 -5.18 11.05
CA LEU A 76 -8.89 -5.55 11.30
C LEU A 76 -9.05 -5.78 12.81
N ASN A 77 -9.70 -4.84 13.49
CA ASN A 77 -9.99 -4.91 14.93
C ASN A 77 -8.77 -5.22 15.82
N GLY A 78 -7.63 -4.57 15.54
CA GLY A 78 -6.37 -4.71 16.26
C GLY A 78 -5.48 -5.85 15.74
N THR A 79 -5.91 -6.57 14.71
CA THR A 79 -5.16 -7.68 14.10
C THR A 79 -4.68 -7.30 12.70
N THR A 80 -3.38 -7.43 12.46
CA THR A 80 -2.81 -7.20 11.13
C THR A 80 -3.14 -8.35 10.19
N ILE A 81 -3.80 -8.03 9.07
CA ILE A 81 -4.26 -9.00 8.07
C ILE A 81 -3.58 -8.86 6.72
N GLY A 82 -2.81 -7.79 6.50
CA GLY A 82 -2.16 -7.52 5.23
C GLY A 82 -1.39 -6.21 5.21
N MET A 83 -0.94 -5.84 4.01
CA MET A 83 -0.24 -4.59 3.75
C MET A 83 -0.57 -4.02 2.37
N ILE A 84 -0.46 -2.70 2.23
CA ILE A 84 -0.51 -1.96 0.97
C ILE A 84 0.83 -1.25 0.77
N THR A 85 1.34 -1.20 -0.47
CA THR A 85 2.45 -0.35 -0.87
C THR A 85 2.05 0.60 -1.99
N LEU A 86 2.50 1.84 -1.92
CA LEU A 86 2.44 2.83 -2.99
C LEU A 86 3.88 3.17 -3.36
N ASP A 87 4.32 2.62 -4.48
CA ASP A 87 5.71 2.72 -4.94
C ASP A 87 5.81 3.56 -6.20
N ARG A 88 6.69 4.56 -6.20
CA ARG A 88 6.96 5.32 -7.41
C ARG A 88 7.65 4.43 -8.42
N ARG A 89 7.04 4.22 -9.58
CA ARG A 89 7.71 3.54 -10.70
C ARG A 89 8.76 4.48 -11.27
N GLY A 90 10.02 4.04 -11.19
CA GLY A 90 11.11 4.70 -11.90
C GLY A 90 10.91 4.63 -13.41
N PRO A 91 11.38 5.63 -14.17
CA PRO A 91 11.18 5.72 -15.62
C PRO A 91 11.74 4.50 -16.40
N GLU A 92 12.67 3.75 -15.81
CA GLU A 92 13.33 2.59 -16.41
C GLU A 92 12.44 1.32 -16.51
N ARG A 93 11.27 1.26 -15.84
CA ARG A 93 10.39 0.08 -15.88
C ARG A 93 9.44 0.13 -17.08
N LYS A 94 9.42 -0.90 -17.94
CA LYS A 94 8.48 -1.00 -19.07
C LYS A 94 7.03 -1.13 -18.57
N GLY A 95 6.07 -0.53 -19.29
CA GLY A 95 4.64 -0.62 -18.98
C GLY A 95 4.05 0.62 -18.29
N HIS A 96 4.69 1.78 -18.41
CA HIS A 96 4.11 3.06 -18.00
C HIS A 96 2.87 3.39 -18.83
N ILE A 97 1.85 3.89 -18.17
CA ILE A 97 0.65 4.46 -18.78
C ILE A 97 0.99 5.83 -19.42
N ARG A 98 2.00 6.53 -18.90
CA ARG A 98 2.46 7.84 -19.35
C ARG A 98 3.88 7.79 -19.93
N PRO A 99 4.15 8.56 -21.01
CA PRO A 99 5.47 8.65 -21.63
C PRO A 99 6.57 9.11 -20.68
N GLU A 100 6.26 9.99 -19.73
CA GLU A 100 7.18 10.57 -18.76
C GLU A 100 7.47 9.68 -17.54
N GLY A 101 6.72 8.58 -17.37
CA GLY A 101 6.78 7.75 -16.16
C GLY A 101 6.29 8.49 -14.91
N GLY A 102 6.72 8.04 -13.72
CA GLY A 102 6.40 8.68 -12.44
C GLY A 102 5.08 8.23 -11.80
N GLU A 103 4.38 7.26 -12.40
CA GLU A 103 3.20 6.63 -11.82
C GLU A 103 3.50 5.95 -10.49
N HIS A 104 2.55 6.02 -9.56
CA HIS A 104 2.57 5.24 -8.34
C HIS A 104 1.92 3.88 -8.60
N GLU A 105 2.66 2.81 -8.34
CA GLU A 105 2.19 1.44 -8.39
C GLU A 105 1.65 1.04 -7.02
N LEU A 106 0.39 0.60 -7.00
CA LEU A 106 -0.22 0.02 -5.81
C LEU A 106 0.08 -1.48 -5.76
N GLY A 107 0.79 -1.91 -4.74
CA GLY A 107 0.95 -3.31 -4.36
C GLY A 107 0.12 -3.65 -3.13
N TYR A 108 -0.36 -4.89 -3.04
CA TYR A 108 -1.05 -5.37 -1.84
C TYR A 108 -0.79 -6.84 -1.58
N MET A 109 -0.80 -7.22 -0.31
CA MET A 109 -0.73 -8.61 0.12
C MET A 109 -1.58 -8.82 1.37
N PHE A 110 -2.27 -9.96 1.43
CA PHE A 110 -3.14 -10.35 2.54
C PHE A 110 -2.86 -11.78 2.97
N LEU A 111 -2.97 -12.04 4.27
CA LEU A 111 -2.88 -13.39 4.80
C LEU A 111 -4.02 -14.26 4.23
N PRO A 112 -3.78 -15.55 3.93
CA PRO A 112 -4.79 -16.42 3.31
C PRO A 112 -6.13 -16.47 4.04
N GLN A 113 -6.12 -16.33 5.38
CA GLN A 113 -7.33 -16.37 6.21
C GLN A 113 -8.27 -15.16 5.99
N ALA A 114 -7.74 -14.08 5.40
CA ALA A 114 -8.47 -12.85 5.10
C ALA A 114 -9.05 -12.82 3.67
N TRP A 115 -8.73 -13.82 2.83
CA TRP A 115 -9.17 -13.88 1.43
C TRP A 115 -10.68 -14.14 1.30
N GLY A 116 -11.25 -13.77 0.15
CA GLY A 116 -12.67 -13.99 -0.16
C GLY A 116 -13.66 -13.07 0.57
N ARG A 117 -13.17 -12.07 1.34
CA ARG A 117 -14.00 -11.16 2.15
C ARG A 117 -14.10 -9.72 1.62
N GLY A 118 -13.42 -9.44 0.50
CA GLY A 118 -13.39 -8.12 -0.13
C GLY A 118 -12.44 -7.10 0.53
N TYR A 119 -11.64 -7.51 1.52
CA TYR A 119 -10.75 -6.59 2.23
C TYR A 119 -9.66 -5.97 1.35
N ALA A 120 -9.15 -6.69 0.36
CA ALA A 120 -8.19 -6.13 -0.58
C ALA A 120 -8.78 -4.96 -1.37
N THR A 121 -9.99 -5.12 -1.91
CA THR A 121 -10.69 -4.07 -2.66
C THR A 121 -10.95 -2.84 -1.78
N GLU A 122 -11.44 -3.06 -0.55
CA GLU A 122 -11.69 -1.97 0.42
C GLU A 122 -10.42 -1.21 0.79
N ALA A 123 -9.34 -1.93 1.13
CA ALA A 123 -8.06 -1.32 1.49
C ALA A 123 -7.42 -0.56 0.31
N CYS A 124 -7.45 -1.13 -0.89
CA CYS A 124 -6.91 -0.48 -2.08
C CYS A 124 -7.69 0.79 -2.42
N ALA A 125 -9.02 0.77 -2.33
CA ALA A 125 -9.84 1.97 -2.55
C ALA A 125 -9.46 3.09 -1.56
N ALA A 126 -9.40 2.77 -0.27
CA ALA A 126 -9.02 3.73 0.76
C ALA A 126 -7.61 4.30 0.58
N ALA A 127 -6.64 3.47 0.16
CA ALA A 127 -5.28 3.92 -0.12
C ALA A 127 -5.20 4.83 -1.35
N LEU A 128 -6.00 4.55 -2.39
CA LEU A 128 -6.06 5.38 -3.60
C LEU A 128 -6.77 6.72 -3.34
N ASP A 129 -7.87 6.71 -2.60
CA ASP A 129 -8.59 7.92 -2.20
C ASP A 129 -7.67 8.84 -1.37
N TRP A 130 -7.00 8.28 -0.37
CA TRP A 130 -5.99 9.01 0.41
C TRP A 130 -4.87 9.56 -0.48
N PHE A 131 -4.37 8.76 -1.43
CA PHE A 131 -3.28 9.17 -2.30
C PHE A 131 -3.70 10.35 -3.22
N ALA A 132 -4.92 10.31 -3.75
CA ALA A 132 -5.49 11.36 -4.58
C ALA A 132 -5.68 12.67 -3.80
N ASP A 133 -6.23 12.60 -2.58
CA ASP A 133 -6.38 13.75 -1.68
C ASP A 133 -5.03 14.37 -1.30
N ALA A 134 -4.02 13.53 -1.14
CA ALA A 134 -2.67 13.92 -0.77
C ALA A 134 -1.90 14.55 -1.95
N HIS A 135 -2.26 14.24 -3.20
CA HIS A 135 -1.64 14.77 -4.42
C HIS A 135 -2.68 15.39 -5.37
N PRO A 136 -3.28 16.54 -4.99
CA PRO A 136 -4.24 17.23 -5.84
C PRO A 136 -3.52 17.81 -7.07
N GLY A 137 -3.36 17.01 -8.11
CA GLY A 137 -2.61 17.39 -9.32
C GLY A 137 -1.96 16.23 -10.08
N GLU A 138 -1.83 15.04 -9.49
CA GLU A 138 -1.56 13.82 -10.25
C GLU A 138 -2.90 13.22 -10.70
N PRO A 139 -3.18 13.05 -12.01
CA PRO A 139 -4.40 12.39 -12.46
C PRO A 139 -4.42 10.91 -12.05
N GLY A 140 -4.79 10.64 -10.79
CA GLY A 140 -5.37 9.38 -10.34
C GLY A 140 -6.86 9.41 -10.66
N GLY A 141 -7.34 8.38 -11.34
CA GLY A 141 -8.66 8.36 -11.95
C GLY A 141 -9.83 8.53 -10.97
N ALA A 142 -10.27 9.77 -10.77
CA ALA A 142 -11.66 10.06 -10.46
C ALA A 142 -12.40 10.17 -11.80
N LEU A 143 -12.93 9.05 -12.29
CA LEU A 143 -13.98 9.10 -13.29
C LEU A 143 -15.22 9.68 -12.59
N HIS A 144 -15.36 11.01 -12.64
CA HIS A 144 -16.52 11.72 -12.12
C HIS A 144 -17.77 11.21 -12.85
N PRO A 145 -18.75 10.58 -12.17
CA PRO A 145 -20.01 10.23 -12.79
C PRO A 145 -20.94 11.44 -12.71
N ASP A 146 -20.69 12.48 -13.50
CA ASP A 146 -21.77 13.44 -13.82
C ASP A 146 -21.63 13.89 -15.27
N ARG A 147 -22.36 13.18 -16.14
CA ARG A 147 -22.96 13.77 -17.33
C ARG A 147 -24.23 14.49 -16.89
N GLN A 148 -24.25 15.82 -17.03
CA GLN A 148 -25.34 16.52 -17.71
C GLN A 148 -24.74 17.61 -18.60
#